data_AF-A0AAN6WVA8-F1
#
_entry.id   AF-A0AAN6WVA8-F1
#
_cell.length_a   1.000
_cell.length_b   1.000
_cell.length_c   1.000
_cell.angle_alpha   90.00
_cell.angle_beta   90.00
_cell.angle_gamma   90.00
#
_symmetry.space_group_name_H-M   'P 1'
#
loop_
_entity.id
_entity.type
_entity.pdbx_description
1 polymer ?
#
loop_
_entity_poly.entity_id
_entity_poly.type
_entity_poly.pdbx_seq_one_letter_code
_entity_poly.pdbx_strand_id
1 'polypeptide(L)'
;MVTISKLVAFALTLCAGAALAKPLAVVEAGSVSLERDGNVNATSAAVVGLEKRQGGEGVHLVNCNTYSTVIYCPNDGDCNHNPGPGNSCATAGIRKWEGTRQSCRFSTGVTFSWFVQANAQQQPDFSVVGDGDNGRGRPWTIRKDNKHNMYTDGNGNRCDSIYYAL
;
A
#
# COMPACT_ATOMS: atom_id res chain seq x y z
N MET A 1 -3.35 61.04 28.26
CA MET A 1 -3.63 59.80 29.03
C MET A 1 -3.10 58.65 28.18
N VAL A 2 -1.94 58.01 28.41
CA VAL A 2 -1.41 57.32 29.62
C VAL A 2 -2.48 56.29 30.06
N THR A 3 -2.35 54.96 29.96
CA THR A 3 -1.16 54.06 29.95
C THR A 3 -1.51 52.56 29.74
N ILE A 4 -0.50 51.78 29.32
CA ILE A 4 -0.05 50.43 29.79
C ILE A 4 -0.81 49.14 29.40
N SER A 5 -0.12 48.39 28.52
CA SER A 5 0.31 46.99 28.61
C SER A 5 -0.53 45.95 29.34
N LYS A 6 -0.79 44.82 28.66
CA LYS A 6 -0.24 43.50 29.06
C LYS A 6 0.06 42.65 27.81
N LEU A 7 1.36 42.37 27.61
CA LEU A 7 1.80 41.21 26.84
C LEU A 7 1.32 39.95 27.56
N VAL A 8 0.72 39.02 26.82
CA VAL A 8 0.60 37.62 27.25
C VAL A 8 1.55 36.82 26.37
N ALA A 9 2.70 36.48 26.94
CA ALA A 9 3.62 35.52 26.38
C ALA A 9 3.01 34.11 26.54
N PHE A 10 2.69 33.45 25.43
CA PHE A 10 2.35 32.02 25.47
C PHE A 10 3.63 31.22 25.25
N ALA A 11 4.02 30.48 26.28
CA ALA A 11 5.23 29.68 26.30
C ALA A 11 5.16 28.54 25.26
N LEU A 12 6.20 28.49 24.44
CA LEU A 12 6.51 27.41 23.50
C LEU A 12 6.90 26.16 24.31
N THR A 13 6.10 25.09 24.28
CA THR A 13 6.53 23.77 24.77
C THR A 13 6.89 22.91 23.57
N LEU A 14 8.20 22.82 23.33
CA LEU A 14 8.82 21.92 22.37
C LEU A 14 8.94 20.54 23.04
N CYS A 15 8.02 19.61 22.76
CA CYS A 15 8.23 18.20 23.12
C CYS A 15 9.21 17.56 22.14
N ALA A 16 10.49 17.55 22.50
CA ALA A 16 11.50 16.72 21.86
C ALA A 16 11.27 15.25 22.28
N GLY A 17 10.51 14.51 21.47
CA GLY A 17 10.46 13.06 21.56
C GLY A 17 11.72 12.45 20.96
N ALA A 18 12.71 12.15 21.79
CA ALA A 18 13.85 11.32 21.40
C ALA A 18 13.37 9.88 21.17
N ALA A 19 13.14 9.50 19.91
CA ALA A 19 13.02 8.10 19.55
C ALA A 19 14.39 7.44 19.69
N LEU A 20 14.54 6.54 20.67
CA LEU A 20 15.67 5.62 20.76
C LEU A 20 15.73 4.80 19.46
N ALA A 21 16.65 5.15 18.56
CA ALA A 21 17.08 4.25 17.51
C ALA A 21 17.79 3.06 18.18
N LYS A 22 17.22 1.85 18.04
CA LYS A 22 17.96 0.62 18.32
C LYS A 22 19.23 0.62 17.45
N PRO A 23 20.41 0.31 18.00
CA PRO A 23 21.61 0.17 17.17
C PRO A 23 21.39 -0.98 16.18
N LEU A 24 21.56 -0.71 14.89
CA LEU A 24 21.74 -1.76 13.90
C LEU A 24 23.02 -2.52 14.29
N ALA A 25 22.89 -3.83 14.46
CA ALA A 25 24.04 -4.71 14.52
C ALA A 25 24.82 -4.57 13.20
N VAL A 26 25.98 -3.93 13.25
CA VAL A 26 26.99 -4.04 12.21
C VAL A 26 27.51 -5.47 12.28
N VAL A 27 27.09 -6.30 11.33
CA VAL A 27 27.77 -7.58 11.10
C VAL A 27 29.05 -7.24 10.35
N GLU A 28 30.16 -7.43 11.06
CA GLU A 28 31.52 -7.31 10.55
C GLU A 28 31.67 -8.19 9.30
N ALA A 29 32.02 -7.58 8.17
CA ALA A 29 32.40 -8.32 6.98
C ALA A 29 33.73 -9.03 7.28
N GLY A 30 33.63 -10.30 7.69
CA GLY A 30 34.79 -11.16 7.82
C GLY A 30 35.54 -11.19 6.49
N SER A 31 36.78 -10.73 6.50
CA SER A 31 37.69 -10.84 5.36
C SER A 31 37.93 -12.33 5.06
N VAL A 32 37.49 -12.78 3.89
CA VAL A 32 37.82 -14.11 3.38
C VAL A 32 39.27 -14.08 2.91
N SER A 33 40.15 -14.76 3.65
CA SER A 33 41.50 -15.09 3.19
C SER A 33 41.39 -16.09 2.03
N LEU A 34 41.85 -15.68 0.85
CA LEU A 34 41.97 -16.59 -0.29
C LEU A 34 43.20 -17.47 -0.08
N GLU A 35 43.01 -18.64 0.53
CA GLU A 35 44.02 -19.69 0.47
C GLU A 35 43.95 -20.40 -0.89
N ARG A 36 45.09 -20.35 -1.58
CA ARG A 36 45.37 -20.96 -2.87
C ARG A 36 45.34 -22.47 -2.70
N ASP A 37 44.17 -23.07 -2.83
CA ASP A 37 43.97 -24.44 -3.33
C ASP A 37 42.49 -24.59 -3.73
N GLY A 38 42.26 -24.90 -5.00
CA GLY A 38 40.94 -24.84 -5.63
C GLY A 38 39.98 -25.89 -5.08
N ASN A 39 39.10 -25.48 -4.17
CA ASN A 39 37.81 -26.13 -3.93
C ASN A 39 36.81 -25.13 -3.35
N VAL A 40 36.19 -24.32 -4.22
CA VAL A 40 35.04 -23.50 -3.84
C VAL A 40 33.84 -24.42 -3.70
N ASN A 41 33.67 -24.97 -2.51
CA ASN A 41 32.35 -25.38 -2.06
C ASN A 41 31.54 -24.08 -1.93
N ALA A 42 30.77 -23.76 -2.97
CA ALA A 42 29.89 -22.61 -2.99
C ALA A 42 28.83 -22.79 -1.90
N THR A 43 29.17 -22.45 -0.66
CA THR A 43 28.21 -22.13 0.38
C THR A 43 27.38 -21.01 -0.20
N SER A 44 26.18 -21.41 -0.60
CA SER A 44 25.17 -20.59 -1.23
C SER A 44 25.12 -19.30 -0.42
N ALA A 45 25.59 -18.20 -1.01
CA ALA A 45 25.23 -16.89 -0.52
C ALA A 45 23.73 -16.98 -0.34
N ALA A 46 23.27 -16.88 0.91
CA ALA A 46 21.85 -16.83 1.17
C ALA A 46 21.38 -15.66 0.33
N VAL A 47 20.76 -15.98 -0.81
CA VAL A 47 19.82 -15.09 -1.45
C VAL A 47 18.89 -14.84 -0.28
N VAL A 48 19.02 -13.67 0.33
CA VAL A 48 17.93 -13.09 1.09
C VAL A 48 16.87 -12.91 0.02
N GLY A 49 16.18 -14.01 -0.30
CA GLY A 49 14.87 -13.95 -0.87
C GLY A 49 14.17 -13.06 0.12
N LEU A 50 13.96 -11.81 -0.29
CA LEU A 50 13.01 -10.95 0.38
C LEU A 50 11.72 -11.74 0.30
N GLU A 51 11.46 -12.55 1.34
CA GLU A 51 10.25 -13.30 1.46
C GLU A 51 9.15 -12.26 1.27
N LYS A 52 8.30 -12.47 0.26
CA LYS A 52 7.16 -11.60 0.00
C LYS A 52 6.47 -11.46 1.35
N ARG A 53 6.50 -10.27 1.96
CA ARG A 53 5.91 -10.03 3.28
C ARG A 53 4.54 -10.70 3.23
N GLN A 54 4.29 -11.68 4.12
CA GLN A 54 2.98 -12.35 4.20
C GLN A 54 1.93 -11.24 4.19
N GLY A 55 1.15 -11.19 3.11
CA GLY A 55 0.48 -9.96 2.69
C GLY A 55 -0.48 -9.55 3.78
N GLY A 56 -0.31 -8.32 4.27
CA GLY A 56 -1.39 -7.67 5.00
C GLY A 56 -2.66 -7.68 4.17
N GLU A 57 -3.79 -7.38 4.80
CA GLU A 57 -5.02 -7.21 4.05
C GLU A 57 -4.85 -6.10 3.01
N GLY A 58 -5.39 -6.30 1.81
CA GLY A 58 -5.29 -5.37 0.69
C GLY A 58 -6.66 -5.02 0.13
N VAL A 59 -6.78 -3.81 -0.41
CA VAL A 59 -7.93 -3.44 -1.26
C VAL A 59 -7.43 -2.94 -2.61
N HIS A 60 -7.92 -3.51 -3.71
CA HIS A 60 -7.57 -3.10 -5.07
C HIS A 60 -8.73 -2.39 -5.75
N LEU A 61 -8.40 -1.30 -6.46
CA LEU A 61 -9.29 -0.62 -7.39
C LEU A 61 -8.95 -1.13 -8.80
N VAL A 62 -9.86 -1.92 -9.37
CA VAL A 62 -9.57 -2.76 -10.53
C VAL A 62 -10.44 -2.37 -11.70
N ASN A 63 -9.84 -2.24 -12.89
CA ASN A 63 -10.57 -2.08 -14.14
C ASN A 63 -10.49 -3.38 -14.93
N CYS A 64 -11.63 -4.03 -15.08
CA CYS A 64 -11.81 -5.07 -16.07
C CYS A 64 -12.18 -4.45 -17.43
N ASN A 65 -12.04 -5.19 -18.52
CA ASN A 65 -12.33 -4.70 -19.88
C ASN A 65 -13.69 -3.98 -20.03
N THR A 66 -14.71 -4.39 -19.26
CA THR A 66 -16.10 -3.90 -19.39
C THR A 66 -16.65 -3.25 -18.13
N TYR A 67 -16.01 -3.41 -16.98
CA TYR A 67 -16.48 -2.90 -15.69
C TYR A 67 -15.33 -2.63 -14.73
N SER A 68 -15.59 -1.85 -13.70
CA SER A 68 -14.67 -1.63 -12.59
C SER A 68 -15.18 -2.29 -11.32
N THR A 69 -14.26 -2.77 -10.48
CA THR A 69 -14.60 -3.45 -9.23
C THR A 69 -13.60 -3.10 -8.14
N VAL A 70 -14.07 -3.08 -6.90
CA VAL A 70 -13.22 -2.96 -5.71
C VAL A 70 -13.07 -4.34 -5.11
N ILE A 71 -11.84 -4.78 -4.90
CA ILE A 71 -11.53 -6.12 -4.43
C ILE A 71 -10.87 -6.03 -3.07
N TYR A 72 -11.37 -6.78 -2.09
CA TYR A 72 -10.71 -6.98 -0.82
C TYR A 72 -9.99 -8.33 -0.82
N CYS A 73 -8.75 -8.33 -0.37
CA CYS A 73 -7.95 -9.53 -0.21
C CYS A 73 -7.50 -9.65 1.25
N PRO A 74 -7.90 -10.72 1.97
CA PRO A 74 -7.39 -10.99 3.31
C PRO A 74 -5.86 -11.14 3.35
N ASN A 75 -5.28 -11.60 2.23
CA ASN A 75 -3.85 -11.69 1.99
C ASN A 75 -3.55 -11.06 0.62
N ASP A 76 -3.04 -9.83 0.61
CA ASP A 76 -2.62 -9.13 -0.62
C ASP A 76 -1.58 -9.93 -1.44
N GLY A 77 -0.80 -10.77 -0.76
CA GLY A 77 0.17 -11.65 -1.37
C GLY A 77 -0.42 -12.72 -2.29
N ASP A 78 -1.72 -12.98 -2.20
CA ASP A 78 -2.47 -13.96 -2.98
C ASP A 78 -3.71 -13.30 -3.62
N CYS A 79 -3.58 -12.06 -4.10
CA CYS A 79 -4.71 -11.31 -4.67
C CYS A 79 -4.84 -11.45 -6.20
N ASN A 80 -4.27 -12.50 -6.81
CA ASN A 80 -4.19 -12.68 -8.26
C ASN A 80 -5.24 -13.66 -8.83
N HIS A 81 -6.40 -13.73 -8.17
CA HIS A 81 -7.50 -14.60 -8.56
C HIS A 81 -8.85 -13.89 -8.40
N ASN A 82 -9.90 -14.46 -9.02
CA ASN A 82 -11.25 -13.92 -8.91
C ASN A 82 -11.68 -13.91 -7.42
N PRO A 83 -11.99 -12.74 -6.84
CA PRO A 83 -12.34 -12.64 -5.44
C PRO A 83 -13.65 -13.39 -5.20
N GLY A 84 -13.59 -14.44 -4.40
CA GLY A 84 -14.76 -15.23 -4.02
C GLY A 84 -15.90 -14.36 -3.44
N PRO A 85 -17.08 -14.97 -3.21
CA PRO A 85 -18.26 -14.23 -2.79
C PRO A 85 -18.01 -13.33 -1.57
N GLY A 86 -18.38 -12.05 -1.67
CA GLY A 86 -18.26 -11.08 -0.58
C GLY A 86 -16.94 -10.31 -0.50
N ASN A 87 -15.94 -10.69 -1.30
CA ASN A 87 -14.65 -10.00 -1.39
C ASN A 87 -14.57 -9.02 -2.58
N SER A 88 -15.70 -8.79 -3.26
CA SER A 88 -15.80 -7.81 -4.33
C SER A 88 -16.99 -6.88 -4.14
N CYS A 89 -16.82 -5.67 -4.62
CA CYS A 89 -17.87 -4.68 -4.75
C CYS A 89 -17.80 -4.11 -6.18
N ALA A 90 -18.63 -4.66 -7.05
CA ALA A 90 -18.69 -4.27 -8.45
C ALA A 90 -19.35 -2.89 -8.60
N THR A 91 -18.83 -2.12 -9.55
CA THR A 91 -19.40 -0.83 -9.96
C THR A 91 -19.94 -0.96 -11.39
N ALA A 92 -20.96 -0.17 -11.72
CA ALA A 92 -21.53 -0.20 -13.07
C ALA A 92 -20.56 0.46 -14.08
N GLY A 93 -20.10 -0.31 -15.07
CA GLY A 93 -19.22 0.17 -16.14
C GLY A 93 -17.80 0.50 -15.68
N ILE A 94 -17.02 1.13 -16.57
CA ILE A 94 -15.65 1.56 -16.28
C ILE A 94 -15.67 2.84 -15.44
N ARG A 95 -15.00 2.79 -14.30
CA ARG A 95 -14.93 3.87 -13.33
C ARG A 95 -13.64 4.66 -13.47
N LYS A 96 -13.77 5.99 -13.35
CA LYS A 96 -12.64 6.88 -13.05
C LYS A 96 -12.45 6.95 -11.53
N TRP A 97 -11.28 6.58 -11.05
CA TRP A 97 -10.99 6.49 -9.61
C TRP A 97 -10.56 7.83 -9.01
N GLU A 98 -10.05 8.73 -9.85
CA GLU A 98 -9.35 9.95 -9.45
C GLU A 98 -10.27 11.17 -9.29
N GLY A 99 -9.90 12.06 -8.37
CA GLY A 99 -10.39 13.43 -8.29
C GLY A 99 -11.60 13.65 -7.38
N THR A 100 -12.22 12.58 -6.86
CA THR A 100 -13.34 12.68 -5.90
C THR A 100 -13.26 11.58 -4.85
N ARG A 101 -13.87 11.82 -3.69
CA ARG A 101 -14.03 10.80 -2.66
C ARG A 101 -15.16 9.86 -3.07
N GLN A 102 -14.90 8.57 -3.01
CA GLN A 102 -15.78 7.51 -3.50
C GLN A 102 -15.88 6.39 -2.45
N SER A 103 -16.88 5.54 -2.57
CA SER A 103 -17.04 4.38 -1.70
C SER A 103 -17.68 3.20 -2.42
N CYS A 104 -17.59 2.03 -1.79
CA CYS A 104 -18.19 0.77 -2.22
C CYS A 104 -18.57 -0.05 -1.00
N ARG A 105 -19.79 -0.58 -0.97
CA ARG A 105 -20.28 -1.44 0.10
C ARG A 105 -20.24 -2.90 -0.33
N PHE A 106 -19.43 -3.69 0.36
CA PHE A 106 -19.34 -5.12 0.17
C PHE A 106 -20.62 -5.81 0.69
N SER A 107 -20.94 -6.99 0.16
CA SER A 107 -22.10 -7.76 0.63
C SER A 107 -21.98 -8.24 2.08
N THR A 108 -20.76 -8.26 2.63
CA THR A 108 -20.48 -8.47 4.06
C THR A 108 -20.97 -7.32 4.95
N GLY A 109 -21.38 -6.19 4.35
CA GLY A 109 -21.86 -5.00 5.05
C GLY A 109 -20.78 -3.95 5.32
N VAL A 110 -19.50 -4.28 5.14
CA VAL A 110 -18.38 -3.32 5.26
C VAL A 110 -18.42 -2.35 4.08
N THR A 111 -18.22 -1.06 4.34
CA THR A 111 -18.06 -0.04 3.30
C THR A 111 -16.62 0.43 3.30
N PHE A 112 -15.96 0.34 2.15
CA PHE A 112 -14.66 0.96 1.94
C PHE A 112 -14.84 2.29 1.22
N SER A 113 -14.24 3.34 1.74
CA SER A 113 -14.24 4.69 1.16
C SER A 113 -12.82 5.11 0.85
N TRP A 114 -12.61 5.78 -0.28
CA TRP A 114 -11.29 6.20 -0.73
C TRP A 114 -11.31 7.58 -1.38
N PHE A 115 -10.13 8.18 -1.45
CA PHE A 115 -9.83 9.32 -2.29
C PHE A 115 -8.53 9.05 -3.03
N VAL A 116 -8.53 9.29 -4.35
CA VAL A 116 -7.33 9.24 -5.19
C VAL A 116 -7.16 10.61 -5.84
N GLN A 117 -5.95 11.17 -5.77
CA GLN A 117 -5.63 12.48 -6.33
C GLN A 117 -5.95 12.55 -7.84
N ALA A 118 -6.43 13.71 -8.30
CA ALA A 118 -6.90 13.89 -9.69
C ALA A 118 -5.83 13.58 -10.75
N ASN A 119 -4.56 13.78 -10.43
CA ASN A 119 -3.40 13.54 -11.29
C ASN A 119 -2.64 12.25 -10.95
N ALA A 120 -3.25 11.32 -10.19
CA ALA A 120 -2.57 10.12 -9.70
C ALA A 120 -1.95 9.27 -10.83
N GLN A 121 -2.56 9.21 -12.02
CA GLN A 121 -2.00 8.49 -13.17
C GLN A 121 -0.70 9.09 -13.72
N GLN A 122 -0.42 10.35 -13.44
CA GLN A 122 0.82 11.04 -13.85
C GLN A 122 1.97 10.79 -12.86
N GLN A 123 1.67 10.22 -11.69
CA GLN A 123 2.68 9.90 -10.70
C GLN A 123 3.45 8.63 -11.09
N PRO A 124 4.69 8.42 -10.61
CA PRO A 124 5.40 7.17 -10.77
C PRO A 124 4.61 5.98 -10.22
N ASP A 125 4.82 4.79 -10.76
CA ASP A 125 4.22 3.58 -10.22
C ASP A 125 4.66 3.37 -8.75
N PHE A 126 3.77 2.82 -7.94
CA PHE A 126 3.93 2.58 -6.50
C PHE A 126 4.01 3.84 -5.61
N SER A 127 3.87 5.03 -6.19
CA SER A 127 3.75 6.27 -5.43
C SER A 127 2.46 6.30 -4.61
N VAL A 128 2.51 6.96 -3.45
CA VAL A 128 1.33 7.24 -2.63
C VAL A 128 0.52 8.34 -3.30
N VAL A 129 -0.76 8.07 -3.56
CA VAL A 129 -1.65 8.94 -4.36
C VAL A 129 -3.01 9.17 -3.71
N GLY A 130 -3.21 8.66 -2.49
CA GLY A 130 -4.49 8.74 -1.83
C GLY A 130 -4.55 8.02 -0.49
N ASP A 131 -5.75 8.01 0.05
CA ASP A 131 -6.08 7.45 1.35
C ASP A 131 -7.44 6.75 1.33
N GLY A 132 -7.58 5.74 2.18
CA GLY A 132 -8.80 4.95 2.33
C GLY A 132 -9.18 4.67 3.78
N ASP A 133 -10.43 4.31 3.99
CA ASP A 133 -11.01 3.99 5.30
C ASP A 133 -12.15 2.97 5.17
N ASN A 134 -12.32 2.15 6.21
CA ASN A 134 -13.43 1.21 6.35
C ASN A 134 -14.21 1.37 7.67
N GLY A 135 -13.99 2.47 8.40
CA GLY A 135 -14.63 2.75 9.68
C GLY A 135 -14.10 1.91 10.85
N ARG A 136 -12.98 1.19 10.69
CA ARG A 136 -12.38 0.34 11.74
C ARG A 136 -11.11 0.94 12.37
N GLY A 137 -10.87 2.24 12.17
CA GLY A 137 -9.79 2.98 12.83
C GLY A 137 -8.38 2.69 12.29
N ARG A 138 -8.24 1.88 11.24
CA ARG A 138 -6.98 1.70 10.51
C ARG A 138 -7.00 2.55 9.23
N PRO A 139 -6.12 3.55 9.08
CA PRO A 139 -6.00 4.27 7.82
C PRO A 139 -5.38 3.35 6.76
N TRP A 140 -5.85 3.47 5.53
CA TRP A 140 -5.30 2.75 4.38
C TRP A 140 -4.53 3.71 3.48
N THR A 141 -3.32 3.34 3.09
CA THR A 141 -2.51 4.14 2.16
C THR A 141 -2.71 3.65 0.75
N ILE A 142 -3.23 4.50 -0.14
CA ILE A 142 -3.46 4.14 -1.54
C ILE A 142 -2.26 4.49 -2.40
N ARG A 143 -1.82 3.51 -3.18
CA ARG A 143 -0.71 3.64 -4.12
C ARG A 143 -1.16 3.39 -5.55
N LYS A 144 -0.51 4.08 -6.48
CA LYS A 144 -0.63 3.78 -7.91
C LYS A 144 -0.03 2.41 -8.18
N ASP A 145 -0.75 1.57 -8.91
CA ASP A 145 -0.21 0.30 -9.40
C ASP A 145 0.32 0.45 -10.84
N ASN A 146 1.06 -0.54 -11.31
CA ASN A 146 1.63 -0.59 -12.65
C ASN A 146 0.69 -1.16 -13.72
N LYS A 147 -0.62 -1.31 -13.42
CA LYS A 147 -1.65 -1.84 -14.34
C LYS A 147 -1.36 -3.26 -14.83
N HIS A 148 -0.70 -4.07 -13.99
CA HIS A 148 -0.53 -5.48 -14.28
C HIS A 148 -1.89 -6.18 -14.29
N ASN A 149 -1.96 -7.27 -15.06
CA ASN A 149 -3.13 -8.15 -15.03
C ASN A 149 -3.21 -8.81 -13.66
N MET A 150 -4.22 -8.47 -12.89
CA MET A 150 -4.46 -9.04 -11.58
C MET A 150 -5.08 -10.43 -11.70
N TYR A 151 -6.12 -10.57 -12.53
CA TYR A 151 -6.73 -11.86 -12.85
C TYR A 151 -7.57 -11.74 -14.14
N THR A 152 -7.99 -12.89 -14.67
CA THR A 152 -9.00 -12.97 -15.73
C THR A 152 -10.26 -13.59 -15.14
N ASP A 153 -11.43 -12.97 -15.35
CA ASP A 153 -12.70 -13.49 -14.83
C ASP A 153 -13.21 -14.70 -15.64
N GLY A 154 -14.29 -15.33 -15.15
CA GLY A 154 -14.90 -16.49 -15.82
C GLY A 154 -15.48 -16.22 -17.21
N ASN A 155 -15.66 -14.95 -17.57
CA ASN A 155 -16.15 -14.50 -18.88
C ASN A 155 -15.00 -14.06 -19.81
N GLY A 156 -13.74 -14.21 -19.39
CA GLY A 156 -12.57 -13.81 -20.17
C GLY A 156 -12.22 -12.33 -20.10
N ASN A 157 -12.82 -11.54 -19.19
CA ASN A 157 -12.41 -10.15 -19.00
C ASN A 157 -11.06 -10.10 -18.27
N ARG A 158 -10.09 -9.42 -18.88
CA ARG A 158 -8.82 -9.07 -18.24
C ARG A 158 -9.07 -7.97 -17.22
N CYS A 159 -8.62 -8.15 -15.98
CA CYS A 159 -8.84 -7.24 -14.87
C CYS A 159 -7.50 -6.70 -14.36
N ASP A 160 -7.27 -5.41 -14.59
CA ASP A 160 -6.03 -4.73 -14.23
C ASP A 160 -6.14 -4.03 -12.89
N SER A 161 -5.15 -4.24 -12.02
CA SER A 161 -5.02 -3.49 -10.78
C SER A 161 -4.53 -2.07 -11.12
N ILE A 162 -5.35 -1.06 -10.82
CA ILE A 162 -5.03 0.35 -11.12
C ILE A 162 -4.43 1.05 -9.91
N TYR A 163 -4.98 0.75 -8.73
CA TYR A 163 -4.52 1.23 -7.44
C TYR A 163 -4.71 0.14 -6.39
N TYR A 164 -3.89 0.18 -5.35
CA TYR A 164 -4.00 -0.73 -4.21
C TYR A 164 -3.86 0.03 -2.89
N ALA A 165 -4.51 -0.47 -1.85
CA ALA A 165 -4.55 0.12 -0.51
C ALA A 165 -4.06 -0.91 0.51
N LEU A 166 -3.12 -0.49 1.37
CA LEU A 166 -2.54 -1.28 2.46
C LEU A 166 -2.58 -0.51 3.78
#